data_AF-A0A0D6KY99-F1
#
_entry.id   AF-A0A0D6KY99-F1
#
_cell.length_a   1.000
_cell.length_b   1.000
_cell.length_c   1.000
_cell.angle_alpha   90.00
_cell.angle_beta   90.00
_cell.angle_gamma   90.00
#
_symmetry.space_group_name_H-M   'P 1'
#
loop_
_entity.id
_entity.type
_entity.pdbx_description
1 polymer ?
#
loop_
_entity_poly.entity_id
_entity_poly.type
_entity_poly.pdbx_seq_one_letter_code
_entity_poly.pdbx_strand_id
1 'polypeptide(L)'
;MLLIKRFVTKYYGHQLGLDFAISRSREKRKERNLWQRRFWEHHIRDDADFANHCDYIHYNPVKHQLCESPQKWSFSSIHRFIQQQIYPLDWGSSGEIQLVSDIWDV
;
A
#
# COMPACT_ATOMS: atom_id res chain seq x y z
N MET A 1 0.42 16.44 -0.14
CA MET A 1 0.50 15.24 0.73
C MET A 1 0.75 15.51 2.22
N LEU A 2 0.66 16.76 2.72
CA LEU A 2 0.83 17.06 4.15
C LEU A 2 -0.45 16.88 4.97
N LEU A 3 -1.62 16.96 4.34
CA LEU A 3 -2.91 16.92 5.04
C LEU A 3 -3.13 15.60 5.77
N ILE A 4 -3.05 14.45 5.08
CA ILE A 4 -3.31 13.14 5.69
C ILE A 4 -2.30 12.86 6.80
N LYS A 5 -1.00 13.04 6.55
CA LYS A 5 0.04 12.75 7.55
C LYS A 5 -0.15 13.60 8.80
N ARG A 6 -0.38 14.91 8.63
CA ARG A 6 -0.62 15.82 9.75
C ARG A 6 -1.92 15.51 10.47
N PHE A 7 -3.00 15.26 9.74
CA PHE A 7 -4.32 14.97 10.29
C PHE A 7 -4.30 13.70 11.14
N VAL A 8 -3.84 12.57 10.58
CA VAL A 8 -3.79 11.30 11.32
C VAL A 8 -2.89 11.42 12.55
N THR A 9 -1.70 12.00 12.40
CA THR A 9 -0.77 12.17 13.52
C THR A 9 -1.37 13.03 14.63
N LYS A 10 -2.11 14.09 14.28
CA LYS A 10 -2.68 15.03 15.26
C LYS A 10 -3.92 14.46 15.95
N TYR A 11 -4.84 13.87 15.19
CA TYR A 11 -6.17 13.51 15.69
C TYR A 11 -6.28 12.05 16.14
N TYR A 12 -5.49 11.15 15.56
CA TYR A 12 -5.54 9.72 15.88
C TYR A 12 -4.31 9.22 16.63
N GLY A 13 -3.29 10.05 16.85
CA GLY A 13 -2.05 9.60 17.48
C GLY A 13 -2.24 8.99 18.87
N HIS A 14 -3.15 9.55 19.69
CA HIS A 14 -3.48 9.00 21.00
C HIS A 14 -4.26 7.67 20.88
N GLN A 15 -5.25 7.60 19.99
CA GLN A 15 -6.06 6.39 19.79
C GLN A 15 -5.24 5.22 19.23
N LEU A 16 -4.22 5.51 18.44
CA LEU A 16 -3.28 4.53 17.90
C LEU A 16 -2.22 4.09 18.92
N GLY A 17 -2.24 4.62 20.16
CA GLY A 17 -1.29 4.26 21.21
C GLY A 17 0.15 4.58 20.84
N LEU A 18 0.38 5.65 20.07
CA LEU A 18 1.72 5.98 19.61
C LEU A 18 2.60 6.36 20.81
N ASP A 19 3.74 5.67 20.93
CA ASP A 19 4.80 6.11 21.82
C ASP A 19 5.31 7.46 21.33
N PHE A 20 5.23 8.51 22.15
CA PHE A 20 5.71 9.82 21.77
C PHE A 20 7.23 9.98 21.94
N ALA A 21 7.93 8.94 22.44
CA ALA A 21 9.37 8.89 22.44
C ALA A 21 9.90 8.90 20.99
N ILE A 22 10.56 10.00 20.64
CA ILE A 22 11.15 10.20 19.32
C ILE A 22 12.65 10.43 19.47
N SER A 23 13.42 9.97 18.49
CA SER A 23 14.86 10.24 18.48
C SER A 23 15.15 11.74 18.36
N ARG A 24 16.30 12.20 18.87
CA ARG A 24 16.75 13.61 18.72
C ARG A 24 16.71 14.11 17.26
N SER A 25 16.98 13.21 16.31
CA SER A 25 16.88 13.51 14.89
C SER A 25 15.44 13.82 14.44
N ARG A 26 14.44 13.12 14.97
CA ARG A 26 13.01 13.38 14.69
C ARG A 26 12.54 14.65 15.38
N GLU A 27 12.97 14.88 16.62
CA GLU A 27 12.69 16.10 17.36
C GLU A 27 13.19 17.36 16.63
N LYS A 28 14.46 17.36 16.18
CA LYS A 28 15.07 18.47 15.41
C LYS A 28 14.28 18.79 14.13
N ARG A 29 13.67 17.78 13.50
CA ARG A 29 12.88 17.92 12.27
C ARG A 29 11.38 18.12 12.52
N LYS A 30 10.95 18.21 13.79
CA LYS A 30 9.54 18.31 14.20
C LYS A 30 8.68 17.17 13.64
N GLU A 31 9.26 15.97 13.56
CA GLU A 31 8.60 14.75 13.08
C GLU A 31 8.08 13.90 14.25
N ARG A 32 7.01 13.13 13.99
CA ARG A 32 6.53 12.08 14.89
C ARG A 32 6.94 10.70 14.38
N ASN A 33 6.67 9.65 15.16
CA ASN A 33 7.08 8.28 14.85
C ASN A 33 6.05 7.45 14.06
N LEU A 34 4.82 7.93 13.88
CA LEU A 34 3.78 7.21 13.11
C LEU A 34 4.22 6.89 11.67
N TRP A 35 4.81 7.87 10.98
CA TRP A 35 5.15 7.73 9.57
C TRP A 35 6.63 7.31 9.42
N GLN A 36 6.85 6.31 8.58
CA GLN A 36 8.18 5.96 8.09
C GLN A 36 8.80 7.18 7.36
N ARG A 37 10.11 7.35 7.56
CA ARG A 37 10.90 8.34 6.82
C ARG A 37 11.20 7.80 5.43
N ARG A 38 11.11 8.68 4.43
CA ARG A 38 11.22 8.31 3.01
C ARG A 38 10.12 7.30 2.63
N PHE A 39 10.21 6.81 1.41
CA PHE A 39 9.33 5.80 0.85
C PHE A 39 10.14 5.06 -0.22
N TRP A 40 9.65 3.88 -0.60
CA TRP A 40 10.16 3.21 -1.78
C TRP A 40 9.60 3.90 -3.03
N GLU A 41 10.47 4.20 -3.99
CA GLU A 41 10.09 4.76 -5.28
C GLU A 41 10.60 3.86 -6.40
N HIS A 42 9.73 3.60 -7.37
CA HIS A 42 10.07 2.88 -8.61
C HIS A 42 9.50 3.66 -9.78
N HIS A 43 10.31 3.84 -10.83
CA HIS A 43 9.88 4.51 -12.05
C HIS A 43 9.43 3.47 -13.08
N ILE A 44 8.12 3.47 -13.34
CA ILE A 44 7.49 2.58 -14.32
C ILE A 44 8.02 2.89 -15.72
N ARG A 45 8.60 1.89 -16.39
CA ARG A 45 9.31 2.08 -17.67
C ARG A 45 8.46 1.78 -18.90
N ASP A 46 7.48 0.90 -18.76
CA ASP A 46 6.63 0.44 -19.85
C ASP A 46 5.29 -0.12 -19.32
N ASP A 47 4.44 -0.55 -20.26
CA ASP A 47 3.10 -1.07 -19.96
C ASP A 47 3.13 -2.42 -19.21
N ALA A 48 4.17 -3.25 -19.44
CA ALA A 48 4.31 -4.53 -18.75
C ALA A 48 4.71 -4.31 -17.28
N ASP A 49 5.64 -3.39 -17.03
CA ASP A 49 6.03 -2.95 -15.70
C ASP A 49 4.84 -2.34 -14.94
N PHE A 50 4.02 -1.52 -15.62
CA PHE A 50 2.79 -0.98 -15.06
C PHE A 50 1.80 -2.08 -14.65
N ALA A 51 1.55 -3.05 -15.53
CA ALA A 51 0.62 -4.16 -15.27
C ALA A 51 1.08 -5.01 -14.08
N ASN A 52 2.37 -5.38 -14.04
CA ASN A 52 2.96 -6.14 -12.94
C ASN A 52 2.81 -5.42 -11.59
N HIS A 53 3.04 -4.11 -11.56
CA HIS A 53 2.88 -3.31 -10.34
C HIS A 53 1.43 -3.21 -9.90
N CYS A 54 0.48 -3.11 -10.83
CA CYS A 54 -0.95 -3.12 -10.52
C CYS A 54 -1.37 -4.48 -9.92
N ASP A 55 -0.96 -5.58 -10.56
CA ASP A 55 -1.21 -6.94 -10.08
C ASP A 55 -0.64 -7.13 -8.67
N TYR A 56 0.59 -6.68 -8.43
CA TYR A 56 1.19 -6.70 -7.10
C TYR A 56 0.34 -5.93 -6.08
N ILE A 57 0.00 -4.67 -6.37
CA ILE A 57 -0.72 -3.79 -5.44
C ILE A 57 -2.09 -4.37 -5.09
N HIS A 58 -2.82 -4.89 -6.08
CA HIS A 58 -4.17 -5.42 -5.88
C HIS A 58 -4.16 -6.78 -5.21
N TYR A 59 -3.13 -7.61 -5.42
CA TYR A 59 -2.97 -8.88 -4.72
C TYR A 59 -2.36 -8.76 -3.32
N ASN A 60 -1.69 -7.64 -3.00
CA ASN A 60 -0.97 -7.46 -1.75
C ASN A 60 -1.77 -7.78 -0.46
N PRO A 61 -3.08 -7.45 -0.34
CA PRO A 61 -3.87 -7.84 0.82
C PRO A 61 -3.97 -9.36 1.01
N VAL A 62 -4.08 -10.13 -0.08
CA VAL A 62 -4.10 -11.61 -0.03
C VAL A 62 -2.73 -12.15 0.32
N LYS A 63 -1.67 -11.65 -0.32
CA LYS A 63 -0.27 -12.00 -0.02
C LYS A 63 0.06 -11.84 1.47
N HIS A 64 -0.47 -10.79 2.10
CA HIS A 64 -0.29 -10.51 3.53
C HIS A 64 -1.39 -11.10 4.43
N GLN A 65 -2.24 -12.00 3.90
CA GLN A 65 -3.26 -12.73 4.65
C GLN A 65 -4.30 -11.83 5.34
N LEU A 66 -4.55 -10.65 4.79
CA LEU A 66 -5.55 -9.71 5.29
C LEU A 66 -6.97 -10.02 4.78
N CYS A 67 -7.07 -10.76 3.68
CA CYS A 67 -8.34 -11.23 3.12
C CYS A 67 -8.13 -12.48 2.26
N GLU A 68 -9.22 -13.22 2.01
CA GLU A 68 -9.22 -14.45 1.22
C GLU A 68 -9.13 -14.20 -0.30
N SER A 69 -9.60 -13.05 -0.77
CA SER A 69 -9.52 -12.67 -2.18
C SER A 69 -9.37 -11.16 -2.33
N PRO A 70 -8.79 -10.66 -3.45
CA PRO A 70 -8.53 -9.23 -3.63
C PRO A 70 -9.80 -8.36 -3.58
N GLN A 71 -10.93 -8.89 -4.07
CA GLN A 71 -12.24 -8.22 -4.14
C GLN A 71 -12.86 -8.02 -2.75
N LYS A 72 -12.50 -8.85 -1.76
CA LYS A 72 -12.99 -8.71 -0.39
C LYS A 72 -12.34 -7.54 0.35
N TRP A 73 -11.24 -6.98 -0.16
CA TRP A 73 -10.54 -5.88 0.46
C TRP A 73 -11.14 -4.52 0.08
N SER A 74 -11.99 -3.96 0.96
CA SER A 74 -12.73 -2.72 0.69
C SER A 74 -11.85 -1.49 0.40
N PHE A 75 -10.60 -1.46 0.87
CA PHE A 75 -9.70 -0.31 0.75
C PHE A 75 -8.73 -0.44 -0.43
N SER A 76 -9.22 -0.89 -1.59
CA SER A 76 -8.44 -1.07 -2.81
C SER A 76 -9.13 -0.48 -4.04
N SER A 77 -8.32 -0.03 -5.01
CA SER A 77 -8.79 0.41 -6.32
C SER A 77 -9.16 -0.74 -7.27
N ILE A 78 -8.99 -1.99 -6.85
CA ILE A 78 -9.36 -3.18 -7.65
C ILE A 78 -10.83 -3.15 -8.10
N HIS A 79 -11.74 -2.65 -7.26
CA HIS A 79 -13.16 -2.53 -7.60
C HIS A 79 -13.37 -1.69 -8.86
N ARG A 80 -12.58 -0.62 -9.02
CA ARG A 80 -12.61 0.22 -10.22
C ARG A 80 -12.06 -0.52 -11.44
N PHE A 81 -11.01 -1.32 -11.27
CA PHE A 81 -10.41 -2.10 -12.36
C PHE A 81 -11.38 -3.17 -12.88
N ILE A 82 -12.12 -3.82 -11.98
CA ILE A 82 -13.19 -4.78 -12.32
C ILE A 82 -14.34 -4.07 -13.04
N GLN A 83 -14.81 -2.94 -12.52
CA GLN A 83 -15.88 -2.15 -13.17
C GLN A 83 -15.51 -1.68 -14.58
N GLN A 84 -14.23 -1.40 -14.81
CA GLN A 84 -13.70 -1.00 -16.11
C GLN A 84 -13.32 -2.18 -17.02
N GLN A 85 -13.59 -3.42 -16.59
CA GLN A 85 -13.25 -4.65 -17.33
C GLN A 85 -11.75 -4.80 -17.62
N ILE A 86 -10.89 -4.13 -16.85
CA ILE A 86 -9.43 -4.32 -16.90
C ILE A 86 -9.08 -5.67 -16.27
N TYR A 87 -9.78 -6.04 -15.19
CA TYR A 87 -9.69 -7.35 -14.57
C TYR A 87 -11.02 -8.11 -14.66
N PRO A 88 -10.98 -9.44 -14.79
CA PRO A 88 -12.16 -10.26 -14.57
C PRO A 88 -12.62 -10.19 -13.11
N LEU A 89 -13.90 -10.45 -12.87
CA LEU A 89 -14.51 -10.34 -11.55
C LEU A 89 -13.81 -11.23 -10.50
N ASP A 90 -13.35 -12.40 -10.91
CA ASP A 90 -12.71 -13.43 -10.09
C ASP A 90 -11.17 -13.33 -10.08
N TRP A 91 -10.58 -12.29 -10.66
CA TRP A 91 -9.13 -12.09 -10.72
C TRP A 91 -8.47 -12.30 -9.35
N GLY A 92 -7.47 -13.18 -9.28
CA GLY A 92 -6.73 -13.46 -8.05
C GLY A 92 -7.47 -14.25 -6.96
N SER A 93 -8.66 -14.79 -7.25
CA SER A 93 -9.41 -15.61 -6.27
C SER A 93 -8.97 -17.07 -6.20
N SER A 94 -8.27 -17.57 -7.22
CA SER A 94 -7.89 -18.99 -7.39
C SER A 94 -6.56 -19.38 -6.75
N GLY A 95 -6.02 -18.58 -5.84
CA GLY A 95 -4.96 -19.00 -4.91
C GLY A 95 -3.51 -18.84 -5.38
N GLU A 96 -3.22 -18.69 -6.67
CA GLU A 96 -1.86 -18.40 -7.14
C GLU A 96 -1.90 -17.46 -8.35
N ILE A 97 -1.62 -16.18 -8.12
CA ILE A 97 -1.17 -15.30 -9.20
C ILE A 97 0.33 -15.49 -9.30
N GLN A 98 0.85 -15.74 -10.51
CA GLN A 98 2.28 -15.64 -10.79
C GLN A 98 2.68 -14.16 -10.76
N LEU A 99 2.88 -13.65 -9.55
CA LEU A 99 3.53 -12.35 -9.38
C LEU A 99 4.98 -12.51 -9.77
N VAL A 100 5.48 -11.57 -10.57
CA VAL A 100 6.92 -11.50 -10.85
C VAL A 100 7.65 -11.31 -9.51
N SER A 101 8.58 -12.21 -9.18
CA SER A 101 9.24 -12.27 -7.87
C SER A 101 10.03 -11.00 -7.54
N ASP A 102 10.50 -10.32 -8.59
CA ASP A 102 11.52 -9.27 -8.50
C ASP A 102 10.92 -7.88 -8.79
N ILE A 103 9.59 -7.70 -8.70
CA ILE A 103 8.92 -6.40 -8.96
C ILE A 103 9.51 -5.25 -8.12
N TRP A 104 10.09 -5.58 -6.96
CA TRP A 104 10.69 -4.62 -6.03
C TRP A 104 12.21 -4.76 -5.89
N ASP A 105 12.84 -5.66 -6.64
CA ASP A 105 14.30 -5.76 -6.69
C ASP A 105 14.81 -4.81 -7.77
N VAL A 106 14.94 -3.53 -7.38
CA VAL A 106 15.41 -2.43 -8.22
C VAL A 106 16.77 -1.93 -7.75
#